data_AF-A0A957X511-F1
#
_entry.id   AF-A0A957X511-F1
#
_cell.length_a   1.000
_cell.length_b   1.000
_cell.length_c   1.000
_cell.angle_alpha   90.00
_cell.angle_beta   90.00
_cell.angle_gamma   90.00
#
_symmetry.space_group_name_H-M   'P 1'
#
loop_
_entity.id
_entity.type
_entity.pdbx_description
1 polymer ?
#
loop_
_entity_poly.entity_id
_entity_poly.type
_entity_poly.pdbx_seq_one_letter_code
_entity_poly.pdbx_strand_id
1 'polypeptide(L)'
;MKKQRLTFYLGLLVVLSMLLASCTTAGAPAAAPADGDTAAAGDGGPVTIRIFSPQSPTTDLATNLFTLEAQEMFNIDFVWETTTMDGNAAKEKRQISLASGDYPDLYMLIPWVDQFSQTDLLRYGQQGVILPLNDLIDQYAPNVKAALDNYPYYKAMTVAPDGNIYGLPQLIECYHCSFPNKMWVNTKCGGCTVPSTGSASPEWQQRLGEVNGRIWSRKDGNRVRVRIIHPMDTGLAASIPAFYIETLDIDDADGASLMRIHAFEPVSENPLFTLDLPPGLDALSRIKVRGRDNNGNRIDAWVER
;
A
#
# COMPACT_ATOMS: atom_id res chain seq x y z
N MET A 1 77.48 23.24 -1.86
CA MET A 1 77.07 22.20 -2.84
C MET A 1 77.02 20.77 -2.31
N LYS A 2 77.82 20.34 -1.32
CA LYS A 2 77.78 18.95 -0.78
C LYS A 2 76.55 18.63 0.10
N LYS A 3 76.05 19.58 0.90
CA LYS A 3 74.91 19.33 1.81
C LYS A 3 73.55 19.22 1.09
N GLN A 4 73.29 20.03 0.06
CA GLN A 4 72.05 19.96 -0.74
C GLN A 4 71.96 18.69 -1.60
N ARG A 5 73.10 18.16 -2.06
CA ARG A 5 73.14 16.87 -2.77
C ARG A 5 72.81 15.72 -1.83
N LEU A 6 73.28 15.75 -0.58
CA LEU A 6 73.00 14.70 0.41
C LEU A 6 71.52 14.66 0.82
N THR A 7 70.85 15.81 1.01
CA THR A 7 69.41 15.84 1.28
C THR A 7 68.56 15.39 0.09
N PHE A 8 69.03 15.67 -1.14
CA PHE A 8 68.36 15.21 -2.36
C PHE A 8 68.46 13.68 -2.54
N TYR A 9 69.63 13.10 -2.27
CA TYR A 9 69.82 11.64 -2.31
C TYR A 9 69.08 10.92 -1.17
N LEU A 10 68.98 11.51 0.02
CA LEU A 10 68.22 10.93 1.13
C LEU A 10 66.69 10.95 0.86
N GLY A 11 66.18 12.01 0.24
CA GLY A 11 64.77 12.09 -0.19
C GLY A 11 64.44 11.13 -1.33
N LEU A 12 65.36 10.94 -2.28
CA LEU A 12 65.20 9.98 -3.38
C LEU A 12 65.14 8.53 -2.87
N LEU A 13 65.89 8.20 -1.81
CA LEU A 13 65.93 6.86 -1.21
C LEU A 13 64.65 6.51 -0.45
N VAL A 14 64.02 7.49 0.21
CA VAL A 14 62.74 7.30 0.91
C VAL A 14 61.57 7.15 -0.07
N VAL A 15 61.57 7.91 -1.17
CA VAL A 15 60.53 7.78 -2.24
C VAL A 15 60.70 6.47 -3.02
N LEU A 16 61.93 6.00 -3.23
CA LEU A 16 62.20 4.72 -3.88
C LEU A 16 61.77 3.53 -3.00
N SER A 17 61.92 3.62 -1.67
CA SER A 17 61.45 2.57 -0.75
C SER A 17 59.91 2.44 -0.66
N MET A 18 59.15 3.50 -0.96
CA MET A 18 57.69 3.45 -1.01
C MET A 18 57.13 2.90 -2.33
N LEU A 19 57.93 2.91 -3.40
CA LEU A 19 57.54 2.37 -4.72
C LEU A 19 57.85 0.86 -4.88
N LEU A 20 58.66 0.26 -4.01
CA LEU A 20 59.03 -1.16 -4.04
C LEU A 20 58.13 -2.08 -3.18
N ALA A 21 57.14 -1.55 -2.48
CA ALA A 21 56.11 -2.34 -1.78
C ALA A 21 54.84 -2.56 -2.63
N SER A 22 54.84 -2.10 -3.88
CA SER A 22 53.76 -2.36 -4.85
C SER A 22 54.35 -3.12 -6.03
N CYS A 23 53.81 -4.32 -6.28
CA CYS A 23 54.08 -5.21 -7.42
C CYS A 23 55.22 -6.26 -7.26
N THR A 24 54.92 -7.33 -6.53
CA THR A 24 55.16 -8.74 -6.96
C THR A 24 54.19 -9.60 -6.15
N THR A 25 53.06 -10.01 -6.72
CA THR A 25 52.91 -11.33 -7.34
C THR A 25 52.10 -11.26 -8.64
N ALA A 26 52.75 -11.66 -9.74
CA ALA A 26 52.10 -11.95 -11.01
C ALA A 26 51.77 -13.45 -11.08
N GLY A 27 50.52 -13.75 -11.47
CA GLY A 27 50.16 -14.91 -12.29
C GLY A 27 50.17 -16.30 -11.66
N ALA A 28 49.00 -16.73 -11.15
CA ALA A 28 48.57 -18.14 -11.13
C ALA A 28 47.14 -18.20 -11.70
N PRO A 29 46.74 -19.29 -12.38
CA PRO A 29 45.71 -19.27 -13.42
C PRO A 29 44.31 -19.05 -12.84
N ALA A 30 43.45 -18.49 -13.68
CA ALA A 30 42.02 -18.34 -13.44
C ALA A 30 41.42 -19.70 -13.01
N ALA A 31 41.06 -19.79 -11.74
CA ALA A 31 40.13 -20.81 -11.28
C ALA A 31 38.75 -20.48 -11.87
N ALA A 32 38.14 -21.50 -12.47
CA ALA A 32 36.75 -21.53 -12.90
C ALA A 32 35.82 -21.04 -11.77
N PRO A 33 34.58 -20.60 -12.07
CA PRO A 33 33.67 -20.19 -11.02
C PRO A 33 33.52 -21.37 -10.07
N ALA A 34 33.85 -21.14 -8.79
CA ALA A 34 33.49 -22.08 -7.76
C ALA A 34 31.98 -22.24 -7.85
N ASP A 35 31.55 -23.48 -8.08
CA ASP A 35 30.17 -23.91 -8.01
C ASP A 35 29.50 -23.22 -6.82
N GLY A 36 28.28 -22.73 -7.06
CA GLY A 36 27.52 -22.04 -6.06
C GLY A 36 27.57 -22.79 -4.74
N ASP A 37 28.05 -22.10 -3.71
CA ASP A 37 27.58 -22.37 -2.36
C ASP A 37 26.08 -22.09 -2.41
N THR A 38 25.33 -23.13 -2.78
CA THR A 38 24.02 -23.38 -2.23
C THR A 38 24.16 -23.08 -0.75
N ALA A 39 23.58 -21.97 -0.29
CA ALA A 39 23.23 -21.82 1.10
C ALA A 39 22.57 -23.14 1.46
N ALA A 40 23.30 -23.94 2.23
CA ALA A 40 22.83 -25.24 2.64
C ALA A 40 21.43 -24.99 3.21
N ALA A 41 20.44 -25.72 2.69
CA ALA A 41 19.25 -26.01 3.46
C ALA A 41 19.78 -26.70 4.73
N GLY A 42 20.05 -25.87 5.75
CA GLY A 42 20.56 -26.29 7.03
C GLY A 42 19.49 -27.16 7.64
N ASP A 43 19.89 -28.38 8.02
CA ASP A 43 19.34 -29.24 9.07
C ASP A 43 18.02 -28.72 9.65
N GLY A 44 16.91 -29.40 9.35
CA GLY A 44 15.47 -29.10 9.52
C GLY A 44 14.94 -28.31 10.74
N GLY A 45 15.69 -27.35 11.25
CA GLY A 45 15.36 -26.36 12.25
C GLY A 45 15.19 -24.97 11.61
N PRO A 46 14.75 -23.98 12.41
CA PRO A 46 14.43 -22.66 11.89
C PRO A 46 15.69 -21.89 11.48
N VAL A 47 15.62 -21.20 10.34
CA VAL A 47 16.68 -20.29 9.87
C VAL A 47 16.59 -18.98 10.65
N THR A 48 17.64 -18.58 11.36
CA THR A 48 17.66 -17.30 12.08
C THR A 48 18.02 -16.14 11.15
N ILE A 49 17.24 -15.05 11.19
CA ILE A 49 17.46 -13.83 10.38
C ILE A 49 17.43 -12.59 11.30
N ARG A 50 18.51 -11.80 11.29
CA ARG A 50 18.60 -10.49 11.97
C ARG A 50 17.97 -9.40 11.13
N ILE A 51 16.97 -8.71 11.66
CA ILE A 51 16.24 -7.67 10.94
C ILE A 51 16.30 -6.34 11.68
N PHE A 52 16.76 -5.30 11.01
CA PHE A 52 16.70 -3.93 11.50
C PHE A 52 15.38 -3.26 11.09
N SER A 53 14.62 -2.75 12.05
CA SER A 53 13.31 -2.11 11.79
C SER A 53 12.94 -1.03 12.81
N PRO A 54 12.24 0.05 12.41
CA PRO A 54 11.55 0.93 13.35
C PRO A 54 10.47 0.18 14.15
N GLN A 55 10.32 0.55 15.42
CA GLN A 55 9.30 0.03 16.32
C GLN A 55 8.64 1.15 17.13
N SER A 56 7.32 1.06 17.30
CA SER A 56 6.55 1.93 18.20
C SER A 56 6.74 1.52 19.67
N PRO A 57 6.75 2.44 20.65
CA PRO A 57 6.78 2.08 22.07
C PRO A 57 5.62 1.18 22.53
N THR A 58 4.52 1.16 21.78
CA THR A 58 3.29 0.40 22.09
C THR A 58 3.22 -0.97 21.42
N THR A 59 4.23 -1.34 20.63
CA THR A 59 4.23 -2.57 19.84
C THR A 59 5.57 -3.24 19.98
N ASP A 60 5.58 -4.55 20.18
CA ASP A 60 6.78 -5.35 20.20
C ASP A 60 6.80 -6.26 18.97
N LEU A 61 7.77 -6.05 18.08
CA LEU A 61 7.92 -6.81 16.85
C LEU A 61 8.27 -8.28 17.12
N ALA A 62 8.95 -8.57 18.24
CA ALA A 62 9.35 -9.94 18.57
C ALA A 62 8.16 -10.80 19.03
N THR A 63 7.13 -10.19 19.61
CA THR A 63 6.01 -10.92 20.24
C THR A 63 4.65 -10.69 19.57
N ASN A 64 4.59 -9.88 18.50
CA ASN A 64 3.33 -9.66 17.81
C ASN A 64 2.85 -10.92 17.07
N LEU A 65 1.53 -11.04 16.90
CA LEU A 65 0.90 -12.22 16.28
C LEU A 65 1.36 -12.46 14.84
N PHE A 66 1.68 -11.41 14.09
CA PHE A 66 2.11 -11.55 12.70
C PHE A 66 3.51 -12.17 12.59
N THR A 67 4.45 -11.72 13.43
CA THR A 67 5.81 -12.26 13.52
C THR A 67 5.75 -13.72 13.92
N LEU A 68 4.99 -14.06 14.97
CA LEU A 68 4.86 -15.46 15.42
C LEU A 68 4.31 -16.37 14.32
N GLU A 69 3.24 -15.95 13.64
CA GLU A 69 2.66 -16.70 12.52
C GLU A 69 3.67 -16.84 11.36
N ALA A 70 4.40 -15.76 11.02
CA ALA A 70 5.39 -15.80 9.95
C ALA A 70 6.57 -16.73 10.29
N GLN A 71 7.02 -16.76 11.55
CA GLN A 71 8.06 -17.68 12.00
C GLN A 71 7.63 -19.14 11.83
N GLU A 72 6.39 -19.46 12.21
CA GLU A 72 5.84 -20.81 12.07
C GLU A 72 5.64 -21.20 10.59
N MET A 73 5.03 -20.33 9.78
CA MET A 73 4.75 -20.62 8.36
C MET A 73 6.02 -20.82 7.52
N PHE A 74 7.04 -19.99 7.77
CA PHE A 74 8.26 -19.99 6.95
C PHE A 74 9.42 -20.76 7.59
N ASN A 75 9.24 -21.28 8.81
CA ASN A 75 10.30 -21.92 9.59
C ASN A 75 11.53 -21.01 9.72
N ILE A 76 11.29 -19.77 10.12
CA ILE A 76 12.30 -18.71 10.30
C ILE A 76 12.24 -18.23 11.76
N ASP A 77 13.37 -17.88 12.34
CA ASP A 77 13.47 -17.21 13.64
C ASP A 77 13.92 -15.76 13.46
N PHE A 78 13.07 -14.79 13.78
CA PHE A 78 13.35 -13.37 13.54
C PHE A 78 13.97 -12.71 14.77
N VAL A 79 15.19 -12.21 14.60
CA VAL A 79 15.90 -11.43 15.63
C VAL A 79 15.82 -9.94 15.28
N TRP A 80 15.03 -9.19 16.06
CA TRP A 80 14.75 -7.79 15.77
C TRP A 80 15.75 -6.82 16.40
N GLU A 81 16.42 -6.04 15.55
CA GLU A 81 17.20 -4.87 15.94
C GLU A 81 16.37 -3.61 15.75
N THR A 82 15.70 -3.18 16.82
CA THR A 82 14.66 -2.17 16.70
C THR A 82 15.19 -0.74 16.83
N THR A 83 14.62 0.19 16.08
CA THR A 83 14.79 1.63 16.27
C THR A 83 13.46 2.29 16.66
N THR A 84 13.40 3.62 16.70
CA THR A 84 12.19 4.37 17.06
C THR A 84 11.37 4.76 15.82
N MET A 85 10.14 5.24 16.04
CA MET A 85 9.31 5.84 14.99
C MET A 85 9.68 7.30 14.68
N ASP A 86 10.68 7.87 15.36
CA ASP A 86 11.18 9.21 15.06
C ASP A 86 12.17 9.13 13.90
N GLY A 87 11.88 9.81 12.79
CA GLY A 87 12.67 9.67 11.56
C GLY A 87 14.13 10.12 11.69
N ASN A 88 14.43 11.11 12.54
CA ASN A 88 15.81 11.56 12.74
C ASN A 88 16.60 10.52 13.54
N ALA A 89 16.07 10.09 14.68
CA ALA A 89 16.70 9.06 15.51
C ALA A 89 16.82 7.71 14.77
N ALA A 90 15.80 7.34 13.99
CA ALA A 90 15.82 6.14 13.17
C ALA A 90 16.95 6.18 12.14
N LYS A 91 17.06 7.28 11.40
CA LYS A 91 18.11 7.48 10.41
C LYS A 91 19.50 7.49 11.02
N GLU A 92 19.70 8.16 12.16
CA GLU A 92 20.98 8.16 12.88
C GLU A 92 21.38 6.74 13.29
N LYS A 93 20.46 5.98 13.87
CA LYS A 93 20.72 4.59 14.27
C LYS A 93 21.05 3.70 13.07
N ARG A 94 20.39 3.89 11.92
CA ARG A 94 20.76 3.19 10.69
C ARG A 94 22.16 3.57 10.20
N GLN A 95 22.53 4.84 10.23
CA GLN A 95 23.89 5.25 9.84
C GLN A 95 24.96 4.63 10.75
N ILE A 96 24.67 4.50 12.06
CA ILE A 96 25.56 3.80 12.99
C ILE A 96 25.66 2.31 12.63
N SER A 97 24.54 1.65 12.36
CA SER A 97 24.51 0.25 11.90
C SER A 97 25.30 0.06 10.59
N LEU A 98 25.20 1.00 9.64
CA LEU A 98 25.94 0.92 8.39
C LEU A 98 27.46 1.16 8.56
N ALA A 99 27.83 1.92 9.59
CA ALA A 99 29.23 2.23 9.90
C ALA A 99 29.90 1.18 10.80
N SER A 100 29.13 0.33 11.49
CA SER A 100 29.67 -0.68 12.42
C SER A 100 30.42 -1.80 11.68
N GLY A 101 30.02 -2.10 10.45
CA GLY A 101 30.49 -3.27 9.69
C GLY A 101 29.88 -4.60 10.16
N ASP A 102 29.10 -4.61 11.23
CA ASP A 102 28.25 -5.72 11.67
C ASP A 102 26.82 -5.42 11.19
N TYR A 103 26.53 -5.83 9.96
CA TYR A 103 25.25 -5.58 9.31
C TYR A 103 24.20 -6.61 9.76
N PRO A 104 22.93 -6.19 9.94
CA PRO A 104 21.82 -7.12 9.98
C PRO A 104 21.68 -7.82 8.62
N ASP A 105 21.01 -8.97 8.59
CA ASP A 105 20.73 -9.70 7.35
C ASP A 105 19.75 -8.92 6.46
N LEU A 106 18.85 -8.15 7.07
CA LEU A 106 17.83 -7.35 6.37
C LEU A 106 17.57 -6.00 7.04
N TYR A 107 17.47 -4.94 6.23
CA TYR A 107 16.89 -3.67 6.65
C TYR A 107 15.42 -3.59 6.22
N MET A 108 14.51 -3.80 7.17
CA MET A 108 13.08 -3.63 6.96
C MET A 108 12.65 -2.24 7.41
N LEU A 109 12.66 -1.30 6.48
CA LEU A 109 12.43 0.11 6.79
C LEU A 109 11.00 0.55 6.46
N ILE A 110 10.53 1.59 7.16
CA ILE A 110 9.22 2.18 6.96
C ILE A 110 9.41 3.49 6.16
N PRO A 111 8.96 3.60 4.90
CA PRO A 111 9.37 4.67 3.99
C PRO A 111 9.17 6.11 4.49
N TRP A 112 8.14 6.35 5.31
CA TRP A 112 7.84 7.66 5.89
C TRP A 112 8.57 7.95 7.21
N VAL A 113 9.22 6.95 7.82
CA VAL A 113 10.07 7.10 9.01
C VAL A 113 11.53 7.14 8.57
N ASP A 114 11.96 6.12 7.85
CA ASP A 114 13.34 5.95 7.44
C ASP A 114 13.42 5.15 6.13
N GLN A 115 14.27 5.58 5.20
CA GLN A 115 14.51 4.87 3.94
C GLN A 115 15.90 5.16 3.39
N PHE A 116 16.42 4.23 2.60
CA PHE A 116 17.61 4.49 1.79
C PHE A 116 17.26 5.44 0.65
N SER A 117 18.14 6.40 0.38
CA SER A 117 18.06 7.15 -0.87
C SER A 117 18.59 6.31 -2.04
N GLN A 118 18.22 6.68 -3.28
CA GLN A 118 18.75 6.02 -4.46
C GLN A 118 20.29 6.05 -4.51
N THR A 119 20.88 7.16 -4.05
CA THR A 119 22.34 7.33 -3.97
C THR A 119 22.96 6.40 -2.94
N ASP A 120 22.29 6.19 -1.80
CA ASP A 120 22.76 5.24 -0.78
C ASP A 120 22.76 3.82 -1.32
N LEU A 121 21.66 3.40 -1.98
CA LEU A 121 21.56 2.05 -2.56
C LEU A 121 22.64 1.79 -3.59
N LEU A 122 22.92 2.75 -4.49
CA LEU A 122 24.01 2.61 -5.47
C LEU A 122 25.38 2.54 -4.79
N ARG A 123 25.64 3.40 -3.80
CA ARG A 123 26.91 3.42 -3.07
C ARG A 123 27.13 2.11 -2.33
N TYR A 124 26.15 1.67 -1.53
CA TYR A 124 26.27 0.46 -0.72
C TYR A 124 26.19 -0.82 -1.57
N GLY A 125 25.49 -0.79 -2.71
CA GLY A 125 25.52 -1.84 -3.72
C GLY A 125 26.89 -2.01 -4.36
N GLN A 126 27.55 -0.90 -4.76
CA GLN A 126 28.92 -0.92 -5.30
C GLN A 126 29.96 -1.36 -4.26
N GLN A 127 29.73 -1.07 -2.99
CA GLN A 127 30.58 -1.50 -1.89
C GLN A 127 30.36 -2.97 -1.50
N GLY A 128 29.34 -3.64 -2.08
CA GLY A 128 28.99 -5.02 -1.74
C GLY A 128 28.30 -5.18 -0.38
N VAL A 129 27.88 -4.07 0.25
CA VAL A 129 27.12 -4.09 1.52
C VAL A 129 25.68 -4.50 1.28
N ILE A 130 25.08 -4.08 0.16
CA ILE A 130 23.74 -4.49 -0.26
C ILE A 130 23.85 -5.38 -1.49
N LEU A 131 23.27 -6.57 -1.40
CA LEU A 131 23.27 -7.55 -2.48
C LEU A 131 22.27 -7.15 -3.58
N PRO A 132 22.66 -7.22 -4.87
CA PRO A 132 21.69 -7.13 -5.97
C PRO A 132 20.79 -8.37 -5.96
N LEU A 133 19.49 -8.16 -6.07
CA LEU A 133 18.47 -9.21 -5.89
C LEU A 133 17.97 -9.80 -7.22
N ASN A 134 18.46 -9.33 -8.37
CA ASN A 134 17.94 -9.73 -9.69
C ASN A 134 17.90 -11.26 -9.87
N ASP A 135 19.03 -11.94 -9.67
CA ASP A 135 19.13 -13.39 -9.84
C ASP A 135 18.31 -14.15 -8.79
N LEU A 136 18.28 -13.65 -7.54
CA LEU A 136 17.48 -14.23 -6.46
C LEU A 136 15.98 -14.13 -6.75
N ILE A 137 15.53 -12.99 -7.30
CA ILE A 137 14.13 -12.78 -7.68
C ILE A 137 13.74 -13.73 -8.81
N ASP A 138 14.61 -13.86 -9.82
CA ASP A 138 14.36 -14.72 -10.97
C ASP A 138 14.32 -16.21 -10.62
N GLN A 139 15.13 -16.65 -9.66
CA GLN A 139 15.21 -18.05 -9.24
C GLN A 139 14.18 -18.42 -8.17
N TYR A 140 13.98 -17.57 -7.17
CA TYR A 140 13.29 -17.96 -5.93
C TYR A 140 12.03 -17.14 -5.61
N ALA A 141 11.78 -16.00 -6.27
CA ALA A 141 10.68 -15.10 -5.90
C ALA A 141 9.62 -14.93 -7.00
N PRO A 142 8.84 -15.98 -7.33
CA PRO A 142 7.85 -15.93 -8.41
C PRO A 142 6.75 -14.88 -8.16
N ASN A 143 6.35 -14.67 -6.91
CA ASN A 143 5.34 -13.67 -6.55
C ASN A 143 5.86 -12.23 -6.74
N VAL A 144 7.14 -11.98 -6.43
CA VAL A 144 7.77 -10.68 -6.64
C VAL A 144 7.93 -10.39 -8.13
N LYS A 145 8.35 -11.39 -8.90
CA LYS A 145 8.44 -11.30 -10.36
C LYS A 145 7.08 -10.97 -11.00
N ALA A 146 6.02 -11.67 -10.59
CA ALA A 146 4.67 -11.39 -11.04
C ALA A 146 4.23 -9.95 -10.68
N ALA A 147 4.58 -9.44 -9.50
CA ALA A 147 4.29 -8.06 -9.12
C ALA A 147 5.05 -7.04 -9.99
N LEU A 148 6.34 -7.27 -10.27
CA LEU A 148 7.13 -6.41 -11.14
C LEU A 148 6.58 -6.37 -12.58
N ASP A 149 6.04 -7.47 -13.07
CA ASP A 149 5.46 -7.56 -14.42
C ASP A 149 4.06 -6.93 -14.51
N ASN A 150 3.23 -7.11 -13.48
CA ASN A 150 1.86 -6.60 -13.47
C ASN A 150 1.76 -5.10 -13.12
N TYR A 151 2.76 -4.54 -12.43
CA TYR A 151 2.76 -3.15 -11.98
C TYR A 151 3.98 -2.38 -12.54
N PRO A 152 3.90 -1.81 -13.76
CA PRO A 152 5.04 -1.14 -14.39
C PRO A 152 5.61 0.03 -13.56
N TYR A 153 4.76 0.75 -12.83
CA TYR A 153 5.20 1.83 -11.93
C TYR A 153 5.99 1.29 -10.74
N TYR A 154 5.63 0.10 -10.23
CA TYR A 154 6.38 -0.56 -9.16
C TYR A 154 7.77 -0.95 -9.65
N LYS A 155 7.86 -1.55 -10.84
CA LYS A 155 9.16 -1.87 -11.46
C LYS A 155 10.04 -0.63 -11.64
N ALA A 156 9.46 0.48 -12.08
CA ALA A 156 10.19 1.74 -12.25
C ALA A 156 10.73 2.33 -10.93
N MET A 157 10.08 2.07 -9.80
CA MET A 157 10.56 2.50 -8.48
C MET A 157 11.57 1.53 -7.85
N THR A 158 11.54 0.27 -8.25
CA THR A 158 12.36 -0.81 -7.67
C THR A 158 13.72 -0.96 -8.37
N VAL A 159 13.80 -0.66 -9.66
CA VAL A 159 15.03 -0.81 -10.45
C VAL A 159 15.89 0.45 -10.37
N ALA A 160 17.12 0.31 -9.90
CA ALA A 160 18.10 1.38 -9.84
C ALA A 160 18.61 1.77 -11.26
N PRO A 161 19.23 2.96 -11.42
CA PRO A 161 19.70 3.44 -12.73
C PRO A 161 20.73 2.52 -13.44
N ASP A 162 21.41 1.66 -12.69
CA ASP A 162 22.35 0.66 -13.20
C ASP A 162 21.68 -0.67 -13.60
N GLY A 163 20.36 -0.78 -13.44
CA GLY A 163 19.56 -1.95 -13.78
C GLY A 163 19.40 -2.97 -12.64
N ASN A 164 20.05 -2.74 -11.50
CA ASN A 164 19.99 -3.65 -10.35
C ASN A 164 18.80 -3.34 -9.43
N ILE A 165 18.34 -4.38 -8.72
CA ILE A 165 17.35 -4.27 -7.66
C ILE A 165 18.07 -4.46 -6.34
N TYR A 166 18.16 -3.41 -5.51
CA TYR A 166 18.85 -3.44 -4.22
C TYR A 166 17.90 -3.58 -3.03
N GLY A 167 16.60 -3.50 -3.26
CA GLY A 167 15.58 -3.60 -2.23
C GLY A 167 14.19 -3.55 -2.83
N LEU A 168 13.21 -4.01 -2.07
CA LEU A 168 11.81 -4.03 -2.48
C LEU A 168 11.08 -2.87 -1.80
N PRO A 169 10.63 -1.85 -2.54
CA PRO A 169 9.81 -0.80 -1.96
C PRO A 169 8.45 -1.35 -1.56
N GLN A 170 7.78 -0.65 -0.63
CA GLN A 170 6.44 -1.01 -0.22
C GLN A 170 5.46 -0.78 -1.38
N LEU A 171 4.80 -1.85 -1.82
CA LEU A 171 3.69 -1.77 -2.77
C LEU A 171 2.39 -1.59 -2.00
N ILE A 172 1.83 -0.38 -2.04
CA ILE A 172 0.56 -0.08 -1.37
C ILE A 172 -0.41 0.64 -2.30
N GLU A 173 -1.55 0.00 -2.57
CA GLU A 173 -2.67 0.57 -3.32
C GLU A 173 -3.77 1.04 -2.36
N CYS A 174 -3.43 1.99 -1.48
CA CYS A 174 -4.44 2.64 -0.63
C CYS A 174 -5.01 3.86 -1.33
N TYR A 175 -6.34 3.87 -1.52
CA TYR A 175 -7.06 5.05 -2.02
C TYR A 175 -6.73 6.30 -1.19
N HIS A 176 -6.64 6.15 0.13
CA HIS A 176 -6.25 7.24 1.02
C HIS A 176 -4.84 7.80 0.72
N CYS A 177 -3.89 6.96 0.29
CA CYS A 177 -2.51 7.37 0.04
C CYS A 177 -2.29 7.93 -1.36
N SER A 178 -3.11 7.50 -2.32
CA SER A 178 -3.12 8.06 -3.69
C SER A 178 -3.80 9.43 -3.74
N PHE A 179 -4.72 9.69 -2.80
CA PHE A 179 -5.38 10.99 -2.61
C PHE A 179 -5.11 11.53 -1.19
N PRO A 180 -3.83 11.82 -0.84
CA PRO A 180 -3.45 12.20 0.52
C PRO A 180 -3.90 13.63 0.86
N ASN A 181 -4.03 14.48 -0.17
CA ASN A 181 -4.53 15.84 -0.05
C ASN A 181 -6.04 15.82 0.18
N LYS A 182 -6.42 15.61 1.44
CA LYS A 182 -7.78 15.89 1.89
C LYS A 182 -7.94 17.40 1.94
N MET A 183 -8.90 17.94 1.19
CA MET A 183 -9.26 19.36 1.34
C MET A 183 -9.92 19.54 2.71
N TRP A 184 -9.25 20.26 3.60
CA TRP A 184 -9.83 20.70 4.86
C TRP A 184 -10.60 21.98 4.58
N VAL A 185 -11.92 21.87 4.43
CA VAL A 185 -12.79 23.05 4.35
C VAL A 185 -13.03 23.52 5.78
N ASN A 186 -12.50 24.69 6.12
CA ASN A 186 -12.85 25.37 7.37
C ASN A 186 -14.25 25.98 7.21
N THR A 187 -15.27 25.13 7.31
CA THR A 187 -16.63 25.60 7.55
C THR A 187 -16.76 25.88 9.04
N LYS A 188 -17.39 27.00 9.40
CA LYS A 188 -17.67 27.33 10.80
C LYS A 188 -18.64 26.35 11.49
N CYS A 189 -19.01 25.25 10.82
CA CYS A 189 -19.91 24.20 11.28
C CYS A 189 -19.51 22.87 10.59
N GLY A 190 -19.12 21.86 11.38
CA GLY A 190 -19.21 20.41 11.10
C GLY A 190 -18.72 19.86 9.75
N GLY A 191 -17.72 18.97 9.77
CA GLY A 191 -17.23 18.25 8.60
C GLY A 191 -18.30 17.42 7.85
N CYS A 192 -17.98 17.12 6.59
CA CYS A 192 -18.68 16.20 5.66
C CYS A 192 -20.17 16.46 5.34
N THR A 193 -20.74 17.56 5.83
CA THR A 193 -22.07 18.07 5.45
C THR A 193 -21.95 19.37 4.66
N VAL A 194 -20.90 19.52 3.84
CA VAL A 194 -21.02 20.48 2.73
C VAL A 194 -22.09 19.87 1.83
N PRO A 195 -23.27 20.50 1.68
CA PRO A 195 -24.24 20.02 0.72
C PRO A 195 -23.49 19.88 -0.59
N SER A 196 -23.62 18.76 -1.31
CA SER A 196 -23.12 18.69 -2.68
C SER A 196 -23.48 20.00 -3.39
N THR A 197 -22.61 20.56 -4.22
CA THR A 197 -22.96 21.79 -4.96
C THR A 197 -24.27 21.62 -5.75
N GLY A 198 -24.68 20.38 -6.04
CA GLY A 198 -26.03 20.02 -6.51
C GLY A 198 -27.15 20.27 -5.50
N SER A 199 -26.98 19.91 -4.22
CA SER A 199 -27.95 20.21 -3.14
C SER A 199 -28.02 21.70 -2.71
N ALA A 200 -27.08 22.54 -3.15
CA ALA A 200 -27.21 24.00 -3.05
C ALA A 200 -28.00 24.61 -4.22
N SER A 201 -28.19 23.88 -5.32
CA SER A 201 -28.94 24.34 -6.49
C SER A 201 -30.44 24.08 -6.32
N PRO A 202 -31.35 25.05 -6.56
CA PRO A 202 -32.81 24.80 -6.55
C PRO A 202 -33.27 23.63 -7.45
N GLU A 203 -32.44 23.19 -8.38
CA GLU A 203 -32.69 22.07 -9.29
C GLU A 203 -32.84 20.72 -8.56
N TRP A 204 -32.19 20.51 -7.39
CA TRP A 204 -32.33 19.24 -6.67
C TRP A 204 -33.76 19.02 -6.18
N GLN A 205 -34.48 20.10 -5.82
CA GLN A 205 -35.87 20.02 -5.36
C GLN A 205 -36.81 19.55 -6.48
N GLN A 206 -36.48 19.88 -7.73
CA GLN A 206 -37.27 19.45 -8.89
C GLN A 206 -37.10 17.96 -9.19
N ARG A 207 -35.98 17.38 -8.75
CA ARG A 207 -35.59 16.01 -9.03
C ARG A 207 -35.69 15.08 -7.81
N LEU A 208 -36.21 15.60 -6.70
CA LEU A 208 -36.35 14.88 -5.46
C LEU A 208 -37.25 13.65 -5.67
N GLY A 209 -36.75 12.48 -5.26
CA GLY A 209 -37.44 11.21 -5.44
C GLY A 209 -37.33 10.60 -6.84
N GLU A 210 -36.60 11.23 -7.77
CA GLU A 210 -36.26 10.59 -9.04
C GLU A 210 -35.47 9.31 -8.79
N VAL A 211 -35.85 8.25 -9.49
CA VAL A 211 -35.22 6.95 -9.39
C VAL A 211 -34.51 6.65 -10.70
N ASN A 212 -33.23 6.34 -10.61
CA ASN A 212 -32.47 5.75 -11.70
C ASN A 212 -32.08 4.34 -11.29
N GLY A 213 -32.50 3.34 -12.06
CA GLY A 213 -32.17 1.96 -11.77
C GLY A 213 -31.99 1.14 -13.02
N ARG A 214 -31.39 -0.04 -12.84
CA ARG A 214 -31.24 -1.03 -13.89
C ARG A 214 -31.25 -2.44 -13.32
N ILE A 215 -31.65 -3.40 -14.14
CA ILE A 215 -31.61 -4.84 -13.85
C ILE A 215 -30.49 -5.49 -14.66
N TRP A 216 -29.59 -6.22 -14.00
CA TRP A 216 -28.50 -6.98 -14.61
C TRP A 216 -28.72 -8.48 -14.41
N SER A 217 -28.63 -9.25 -15.50
CA SER A 217 -28.68 -10.71 -15.44
C SER A 217 -27.33 -11.30 -15.03
N ARG A 218 -27.36 -12.29 -14.13
CA ARG A 218 -26.18 -13.07 -13.69
C ARG A 218 -26.47 -14.57 -13.79
N LYS A 219 -25.42 -15.38 -13.63
CA LYS A 219 -25.51 -16.84 -13.68
C LYS A 219 -26.39 -17.41 -12.57
N ASP A 220 -26.41 -16.77 -11.39
CA ASP A 220 -27.09 -17.25 -10.19
C ASP A 220 -28.30 -16.38 -9.77
N GLY A 221 -28.80 -15.54 -10.69
CA GLY A 221 -29.97 -14.68 -10.46
C GLY A 221 -29.88 -13.32 -11.13
N ASN A 222 -30.88 -12.45 -10.91
CA ASN A 222 -30.83 -11.05 -11.34
C ASN A 222 -30.36 -10.12 -10.21
N ARG A 223 -29.53 -9.13 -10.55
CA ARG A 223 -29.17 -8.03 -9.65
C ARG A 223 -29.88 -6.76 -10.08
N VAL A 224 -30.52 -6.08 -9.14
CA VAL A 224 -31.13 -4.77 -9.33
C VAL A 224 -30.27 -3.74 -8.61
N ARG A 225 -30.03 -2.59 -9.25
CA ARG A 225 -29.51 -1.41 -8.55
C ARG A 225 -30.42 -0.24 -8.79
N VAL A 226 -30.70 0.47 -7.71
CA VAL A 226 -31.61 1.61 -7.68
C VAL A 226 -30.90 2.74 -6.95
N ARG A 227 -30.67 3.85 -7.66
CA ARG A 227 -30.22 5.11 -7.09
C ARG A 227 -31.42 6.04 -7.00
N ILE A 228 -31.61 6.65 -5.84
CA ILE A 228 -32.71 7.60 -5.60
C ILE A 228 -32.10 8.96 -5.34
N ILE A 229 -32.63 10.01 -5.96
CA ILE A 229 -32.20 11.38 -5.67
C ILE A 229 -32.84 11.81 -4.35
N HIS A 230 -32.05 11.85 -3.29
CA HIS A 230 -32.48 12.23 -1.94
C HIS A 230 -31.28 12.64 -1.09
N PRO A 231 -31.33 13.77 -0.34
CA PRO A 231 -30.18 14.27 0.40
C PRO A 231 -29.76 13.40 1.59
N MET A 232 -30.71 12.71 2.24
CA MET A 232 -30.47 11.86 3.42
C MET A 232 -29.79 12.65 4.57
N ASP A 233 -30.39 13.76 4.95
CA ASP A 233 -29.90 14.61 6.03
C ASP A 233 -30.14 13.96 7.40
N THR A 234 -29.08 13.91 8.21
CA THR A 234 -29.12 13.25 9.52
C THR A 234 -29.74 14.08 10.64
N GLY A 235 -29.96 15.37 10.40
CA GLY A 235 -30.40 16.32 11.43
C GLY A 235 -29.32 16.69 12.46
N LEU A 236 -28.08 16.24 12.29
CA LEU A 236 -26.96 16.54 13.20
C LEU A 236 -26.29 17.89 12.89
N ALA A 237 -26.54 18.45 11.70
CA ALA A 237 -26.07 19.77 11.32
C ALA A 237 -26.99 20.86 11.91
N ALA A 238 -26.40 21.91 12.47
CA ALA A 238 -27.15 23.02 13.07
C ALA A 238 -28.12 23.63 12.04
N SER A 239 -29.39 23.77 12.43
CA SER A 239 -30.48 24.33 11.60
C SER A 239 -30.89 23.52 10.37
N ILE A 240 -30.42 22.28 10.21
CA ILE A 240 -30.90 21.35 9.17
C ILE A 240 -31.70 20.24 9.88
N PRO A 241 -33.02 20.10 9.64
CA PRO A 241 -33.80 19.01 10.22
C PRO A 241 -33.42 17.67 9.58
N ALA A 242 -33.67 16.56 10.27
CA ALA A 242 -33.52 15.23 9.69
C ALA A 242 -34.46 15.07 8.49
N PHE A 243 -33.92 14.64 7.35
CA PHE A 243 -34.69 14.47 6.12
C PHE A 243 -34.19 13.23 5.37
N TYR A 244 -34.93 12.13 5.45
CA TYR A 244 -34.51 10.82 4.94
C TYR A 244 -35.69 10.01 4.41
N ILE A 245 -35.37 9.04 3.55
CA ILE A 245 -36.31 8.04 3.06
C ILE A 245 -36.67 7.10 4.20
N GLU A 246 -37.94 7.02 4.59
CA GLU A 246 -38.42 6.14 5.66
C GLU A 246 -38.62 4.71 5.13
N THR A 247 -39.28 4.60 3.97
CA THR A 247 -39.71 3.33 3.42
C THR A 247 -39.47 3.26 1.91
N LEU A 248 -39.07 2.07 1.46
CA LEU A 248 -38.98 1.71 0.05
C LEU A 248 -39.57 0.31 -0.15
N ASP A 249 -40.68 0.24 -0.87
CA ASP A 249 -41.32 -0.97 -1.35
C ASP A 249 -40.85 -1.29 -2.76
N ILE A 250 -40.55 -2.56 -2.98
CA ILE A 250 -40.18 -3.10 -4.29
C ILE A 250 -41.17 -4.19 -4.63
N ASP A 251 -41.90 -3.96 -5.71
CA ASP A 251 -42.93 -4.86 -6.20
C ASP A 251 -42.57 -5.35 -7.60
N ASP A 252 -43.11 -6.50 -7.98
CA ASP A 252 -43.01 -7.01 -9.34
C ASP A 252 -43.92 -6.25 -10.33
N ALA A 253 -43.95 -6.70 -11.59
CA ALA A 253 -44.77 -6.10 -12.63
C ALA A 253 -46.29 -6.30 -12.41
N ASP A 254 -46.68 -7.31 -11.64
CA ASP A 254 -48.06 -7.71 -11.36
C ASP A 254 -48.57 -7.12 -10.02
N GLY A 255 -47.71 -6.41 -9.29
CA GLY A 255 -48.02 -5.74 -8.03
C GLY A 255 -47.82 -6.61 -6.78
N ALA A 256 -47.19 -7.79 -6.90
CA ALA A 256 -46.80 -8.58 -5.74
C ALA A 256 -45.56 -7.95 -5.07
N SER A 257 -45.63 -7.80 -3.76
CA SER A 257 -44.53 -7.19 -3.00
C SER A 257 -43.38 -8.18 -2.86
N LEU A 258 -42.20 -7.78 -3.35
CA LEU A 258 -40.98 -8.57 -3.29
C LEU A 258 -40.21 -8.27 -2.01
N MET A 259 -40.13 -6.98 -1.63
CA MET A 259 -39.36 -6.54 -0.48
C MET A 259 -39.83 -5.17 0.02
N ARG A 260 -39.69 -4.95 1.33
CA ARG A 260 -39.79 -3.64 1.97
C ARG A 260 -38.48 -3.31 2.69
N ILE A 261 -37.93 -2.14 2.42
CA ILE A 261 -36.77 -1.58 3.11
C ILE A 261 -37.25 -0.47 4.03
N HIS A 262 -36.79 -0.52 5.28
CA HIS A 262 -36.88 0.58 6.23
C HIS A 262 -35.51 1.24 6.32
N ALA A 263 -35.45 2.52 5.99
CA ALA A 263 -34.23 3.31 6.04
C ALA A 263 -34.30 4.35 7.16
N PHE A 264 -33.12 4.77 7.63
CA PHE A 264 -32.93 5.72 8.73
C PHE A 264 -31.95 6.81 8.28
N GLU A 265 -31.71 7.77 9.16
CA GLU A 265 -30.87 8.94 8.95
C GLU A 265 -29.46 8.66 8.36
N PRO A 266 -28.69 7.63 8.78
CA PRO A 266 -27.28 7.49 8.39
C PRO A 266 -27.10 6.72 7.07
N VAL A 267 -27.81 7.11 6.01
CA VAL A 267 -27.57 6.59 4.66
C VAL A 267 -26.92 7.69 3.81
N SER A 268 -26.01 7.31 2.91
CA SER A 268 -25.36 8.24 1.98
C SER A 268 -26.36 9.07 1.18
N GLU A 269 -26.00 10.33 0.88
CA GLU A 269 -26.66 11.16 -0.13
C GLU A 269 -26.85 10.36 -1.42
N ASN A 270 -28.00 10.55 -2.07
CA ASN A 270 -28.42 9.85 -3.27
C ASN A 270 -28.25 8.33 -3.15
N PRO A 271 -28.95 7.68 -2.20
CA PRO A 271 -28.65 6.33 -1.78
C PRO A 271 -28.76 5.34 -2.94
N LEU A 272 -27.77 4.44 -3.02
CA LEU A 272 -27.72 3.34 -3.98
C LEU A 272 -28.07 2.02 -3.29
N PHE A 273 -29.24 1.48 -3.58
CA PHE A 273 -29.66 0.16 -3.14
C PHE A 273 -29.26 -0.88 -4.18
N THR A 274 -28.50 -1.91 -3.77
CA THR A 274 -28.17 -3.07 -4.61
C THR A 274 -28.83 -4.30 -4.04
N LEU A 275 -29.58 -5.02 -4.87
CA LEU A 275 -30.42 -6.13 -4.46
C LEU A 275 -30.14 -7.32 -5.35
N ASP A 276 -29.92 -8.47 -4.75
CA ASP A 276 -29.84 -9.75 -5.45
C ASP A 276 -31.20 -10.43 -5.32
N LEU A 277 -31.85 -10.67 -6.47
CA LEU A 277 -33.13 -11.36 -6.51
C LEU A 277 -32.89 -12.87 -6.47
N PRO A 278 -33.69 -13.64 -5.72
CA PRO A 278 -33.57 -15.09 -5.64
C PRO A 278 -33.87 -15.77 -6.99
N PRO A 279 -33.32 -16.97 -7.23
CA PRO A 279 -33.62 -17.77 -8.43
C PRO A 279 -35.12 -18.01 -8.56
N GLY A 280 -35.68 -17.78 -9.76
CA GLY A 280 -37.12 -17.87 -10.02
C GLY A 280 -37.83 -16.53 -10.26
N LEU A 281 -37.19 -15.41 -9.93
CA LEU A 281 -37.60 -14.06 -10.33
C LEU A 281 -36.78 -13.52 -11.54
N ASP A 282 -36.11 -14.44 -12.25
CA ASP A 282 -35.15 -14.13 -13.31
C ASP A 282 -35.80 -13.59 -14.59
N ALA A 283 -37.09 -13.86 -14.75
CA ALA A 283 -37.91 -13.39 -15.87
C ALA A 283 -38.42 -11.96 -15.71
N LEU A 284 -38.21 -11.31 -14.55
CA LEU A 284 -38.65 -9.94 -14.34
C LEU A 284 -37.93 -8.99 -15.32
N SER A 285 -38.69 -8.43 -16.26
CA SER A 285 -38.24 -7.41 -17.21
C SER A 285 -38.26 -6.00 -16.61
N ARG A 286 -39.11 -5.80 -15.60
CA ARG A 286 -39.26 -4.55 -14.86
C ARG A 286 -39.71 -4.81 -13.43
N ILE A 287 -39.43 -3.86 -12.56
CA ILE A 287 -39.90 -3.83 -11.17
C ILE A 287 -40.46 -2.44 -10.85
N LYS A 288 -41.36 -2.38 -9.88
CA LYS A 288 -41.88 -1.13 -9.35
C LYS A 288 -41.13 -0.77 -8.08
N VAL A 289 -40.63 0.46 -8.00
CA VAL A 289 -40.04 1.04 -6.79
C VAL A 289 -40.98 2.11 -6.28
N ARG A 290 -41.49 1.93 -5.06
CA ARG A 290 -42.36 2.90 -4.36
C ARG A 290 -41.78 3.23 -3.00
N GLY A 291 -41.99 4.43 -2.50
CA GLY A 291 -41.46 4.80 -1.20
C GLY A 291 -41.96 6.14 -0.71
N ARG A 292 -41.53 6.49 0.50
CA ARG A 292 -41.87 7.75 1.15
C ARG A 292 -40.73 8.24 2.02
N ASP A 293 -40.55 9.56 2.06
CA ASP A 293 -39.69 10.23 3.04
C ASP A 293 -40.46 10.73 4.27
N ASN A 294 -39.73 11.16 5.29
CA ASN A 294 -40.31 11.64 6.55
C ASN A 294 -41.06 12.98 6.44
N ASN A 295 -40.93 13.71 5.33
CA ASN A 295 -41.75 14.89 5.01
C ASN A 295 -42.98 14.54 4.17
N GLY A 296 -43.11 13.30 3.75
CA GLY A 296 -44.24 12.76 3.03
C GLY A 296 -44.17 12.85 1.51
N ASN A 297 -43.03 13.22 0.92
CA ASN A 297 -42.86 13.12 -0.53
C ASN A 297 -42.82 11.65 -0.95
N ARG A 298 -43.34 11.38 -2.14
CA ARG A 298 -43.48 10.03 -2.66
C ARG A 298 -42.38 9.74 -3.67
N ILE A 299 -41.84 8.53 -3.58
CA ILE A 299 -40.96 7.95 -4.58
C ILE A 299 -41.83 6.95 -5.34
N ASP A 300 -41.88 7.09 -6.67
CA ASP A 300 -42.66 6.18 -7.52
C ASP A 300 -42.02 6.10 -8.90
N ALA A 301 -41.45 4.94 -9.22
CA ALA A 301 -40.80 4.72 -10.51
C ALA A 301 -40.83 3.26 -10.96
N TRP A 302 -40.70 3.06 -12.26
CA TRP A 302 -40.42 1.75 -12.86
C TRP A 302 -38.93 1.64 -13.13
N VAL A 303 -38.35 0.49 -12.79
CA VAL A 303 -36.96 0.15 -13.10
C VAL A 303 -36.99 -1.03 -14.06
N GLU A 304 -36.36 -0.87 -15.21
CA GLU A 304 -36.37 -1.83 -16.31
C GLU A 304 -34.95 -2.38 -16.57
N ARG A 305 -34.88 -3.43 -17.38
CA ARG A 305 -33.62 -4.09 -17.78
C ARG A 305 -32.80 -3.25 -18.76
#